data_AF-A0A420IG62-F1
#
_entry.id   AF-A0A420IG62-F1
#
_cell.length_a   1.000
_cell.length_b   1.000
_cell.length_c   1.000
_cell.angle_alpha   90.00
_cell.angle_beta   90.00
_cell.angle_gamma   90.00
#
_symmetry.space_group_name_H-M   'P 1'
#
loop_
_entity.id
_entity.type
_entity.pdbx_description
1 polymer ?
#
loop_
_entity_poly.entity_id
_entity_poly.type
_entity_poly.pdbx_seq_one_letter_code
_entity_poly.pdbx_strand_id
1 'polypeptide(L)'
;MMLGRIPLRSARQHCVSAKRRIFTGSYTTYTPTQLNVAGSVATAVAIGSAAWYYHLFGEPAWAMTPAEEGLHAIQYPWEHEKWHKTFDHQALRRGFQVYREVCASCHSLSRVPYRSLVGVTHTVDEAKALAEENEYDSEPNDQGEIEKRPGKLSDYLPSPYKNDEAARAANNGALPPDLSLIVKARHGGCNYIYSLLTGYPDEPPAGVKVPEGLNFNPYFPGTGIAMARVLYNDLVEYEDETPATTSQMAKDVVEFLNWAAEPEMDVRKKMGVKVILITSVLFALSVWVKRYKWAPIKTRKIVYAPPKINGPSGGFRH
;
A
#
# COMPACT_ATOMS: atom_id res chain seq x y z
N MET A 1 -27.46 57.59 3.07
CA MET A 1 -28.32 57.65 1.87
C MET A 1 -28.87 56.26 1.64
N MET A 2 -30.16 55.95 1.65
CA MET A 2 -31.39 56.69 1.82
C MET A 2 -32.34 55.80 2.65
N LEU A 3 -33.04 56.42 3.60
CA LEU A 3 -34.13 55.85 4.39
C LEU A 3 -35.42 55.81 3.57
N GLY A 4 -36.17 54.71 3.65
CA GLY A 4 -37.53 54.55 3.13
C GLY A 4 -38.49 54.04 4.20
N ARG A 5 -38.97 54.98 5.01
CA ARG A 5 -40.10 54.98 5.99
C ARG A 5 -41.42 54.57 5.27
N ILE A 6 -42.40 53.76 5.76
CA ILE A 6 -43.51 53.86 6.79
C ILE A 6 -44.57 52.76 6.37
N PRO A 7 -45.69 52.38 7.07
CA PRO A 7 -46.10 52.30 8.48
C PRO A 7 -46.54 50.88 8.96
N LEU A 8 -46.65 50.72 10.29
CA LEU A 8 -47.55 49.73 10.91
C LEU A 8 -49.03 50.07 10.63
N ARG A 9 -49.80 49.08 10.15
CA ARG A 9 -51.27 49.07 10.21
C ARG A 9 -51.76 47.82 10.94
N SER A 10 -52.51 48.05 12.01
CA SER A 10 -53.35 47.07 12.71
C SER A 10 -54.32 46.40 11.72
N ALA A 11 -54.33 45.08 11.66
CA ALA A 11 -55.35 44.30 10.97
C ALA A 11 -55.98 43.30 11.95
N ARG A 12 -57.29 43.45 12.11
CA ARG A 12 -58.20 42.64 12.94
C ARG A 12 -58.08 41.15 12.60
N GLN A 13 -58.15 40.32 13.63
CA GLN A 13 -58.43 38.89 13.50
C GLN A 13 -59.79 38.68 12.80
N HIS A 14 -59.76 38.20 11.57
CA HIS A 14 -60.90 37.53 10.96
C HIS A 14 -60.68 36.03 11.03
N CYS A 15 -61.50 35.39 11.87
CA CYS A 15 -61.58 33.95 12.00
C CYS A 15 -62.17 33.37 10.70
N VAL A 16 -61.36 32.65 9.92
CA VAL A 16 -61.84 31.86 8.78
C VAL A 16 -61.93 30.41 9.24
N SER A 17 -63.16 29.91 9.33
CA SER A 17 -63.47 28.52 9.63
C SER A 17 -63.00 27.61 8.48
N ALA A 18 -61.85 26.97 8.66
CA ALA A 18 -61.41 25.89 7.78
C ALA A 18 -62.05 24.57 8.23
N LYS A 19 -63.09 24.13 7.54
CA LYS A 19 -63.63 22.77 7.66
C LYS A 19 -62.53 21.76 7.29
N ARG A 20 -61.94 21.09 8.28
CA ARG A 20 -61.12 19.88 8.06
C ARG A 20 -62.00 18.80 7.45
N ARG A 21 -61.80 18.48 6.16
CA ARG A 21 -62.23 17.19 5.61
C ARG A 21 -61.28 16.13 6.17
N ILE A 22 -61.81 15.22 6.96
CA ILE A 22 -61.13 14.00 7.37
C ILE A 22 -61.08 13.09 6.15
N PHE A 23 -59.91 12.91 5.56
CA PHE A 23 -59.67 11.81 4.62
C PHE A 23 -59.60 10.53 5.44
N THR A 24 -60.62 9.68 5.33
CA THR A 24 -60.54 8.28 5.77
C THR A 24 -59.71 7.51 4.77
N GLY A 25 -58.39 7.61 4.89
CA GLY A 25 -57.46 6.68 4.25
C GLY A 25 -57.30 5.45 5.13
N SER A 26 -57.61 4.27 4.61
CA SER A 26 -57.31 2.99 5.26
C SER A 26 -55.80 2.89 5.50
N TYR A 27 -55.35 2.96 6.75
CA TYR A 27 -53.96 2.70 7.10
C TYR A 27 -53.74 1.18 7.10
N THR A 28 -53.03 0.68 6.09
CA THR A 28 -52.56 -0.71 6.11
C THR A 28 -51.43 -0.82 7.13
N THR A 29 -51.69 -1.45 8.27
CA THR A 29 -50.66 -1.78 9.26
C THR A 29 -49.80 -2.93 8.75
N TYR A 30 -48.57 -2.63 8.33
CA TYR A 30 -47.58 -3.63 7.92
C TYR A 30 -46.96 -4.31 9.14
N THR A 31 -46.72 -5.62 9.06
CA THR A 31 -46.06 -6.36 10.13
C THR A 31 -44.55 -6.07 10.17
N PRO A 32 -43.87 -6.21 11.33
CA PRO A 32 -42.42 -6.00 11.43
C PRO A 32 -41.61 -6.85 10.45
N THR A 33 -42.11 -8.04 10.10
CA THR A 33 -41.51 -8.93 9.10
C THR A 33 -41.62 -8.37 7.69
N GLN A 34 -42.76 -7.76 7.33
CA GLN A 34 -42.92 -7.11 6.02
C GLN A 34 -41.99 -5.89 5.86
N LEU A 35 -41.80 -5.10 6.92
CA LEU A 35 -40.88 -3.96 6.91
C LEU A 35 -39.42 -4.41 6.77
N ASN A 36 -39.01 -5.46 7.48
CA ASN A 36 -37.66 -6.02 7.36
C ASN A 36 -37.42 -6.62 5.97
N VAL A 37 -38.40 -7.32 5.39
CA VAL A 37 -38.30 -7.86 4.02
C VAL A 37 -38.21 -6.73 3.00
N ALA A 38 -39.06 -5.70 3.11
CA ALA A 38 -39.01 -4.54 2.21
C ALA A 38 -37.68 -3.79 2.29
N GLY A 39 -37.14 -3.57 3.49
CA GLY A 39 -35.82 -2.95 3.68
C GLY A 39 -34.68 -3.80 3.12
N SER A 40 -34.77 -5.12 3.26
CA SER A 40 -33.78 -6.06 2.72
C SER A 40 -33.78 -6.06 1.18
N VAL A 41 -34.97 -6.08 0.57
CA VAL A 41 -35.13 -6.04 -0.89
C VAL A 41 -34.65 -4.71 -1.46
N ALA A 42 -35.01 -3.58 -0.83
CA ALA A 42 -34.53 -2.26 -1.27
C ALA A 42 -33.01 -2.14 -1.21
N THR A 43 -32.39 -2.68 -0.15
CA THR A 43 -30.92 -2.71 0.00
C THR A 43 -30.28 -3.59 -1.06
N ALA A 44 -30.83 -4.78 -1.32
CA ALA A 44 -30.32 -5.68 -2.35
C ALA A 44 -30.42 -5.07 -3.76
N VAL A 45 -31.53 -4.38 -4.06
CA VAL A 45 -31.70 -3.66 -5.34
C VAL A 45 -30.71 -2.51 -5.46
N ALA A 46 -30.50 -1.72 -4.39
CA ALA A 46 -29.54 -0.62 -4.41
C ALA A 46 -28.08 -1.09 -4.58
N ILE A 47 -27.69 -2.17 -3.90
CA ILE A 47 -26.37 -2.78 -4.07
C ILE A 47 -26.23 -3.37 -5.48
N GLY A 48 -27.26 -4.08 -5.96
CA GLY A 48 -27.27 -4.68 -7.28
C GLY A 48 -27.19 -3.63 -8.40
N SER A 49 -27.93 -2.53 -8.29
CA SER A 49 -27.90 -1.45 -9.27
C SER A 49 -26.60 -0.65 -9.24
N ALA A 50 -26.02 -0.41 -8.06
CA ALA A 50 -24.70 0.20 -7.93
C ALA A 50 -23.60 -0.70 -8.54
N ALA A 51 -23.64 -2.01 -8.26
CA ALA A 51 -22.71 -2.97 -8.83
C ALA A 51 -22.86 -3.09 -10.35
N TRP A 52 -24.10 -3.11 -10.85
CA TRP A 52 -24.39 -3.13 -12.29
C TRP A 52 -23.92 -1.86 -13.00
N TYR A 53 -24.17 -0.69 -12.41
CA TYR A 53 -23.70 0.58 -12.94
C TYR A 53 -22.16 0.64 -12.95
N TYR A 54 -21.51 0.21 -11.86
CA TYR A 54 -20.05 0.15 -11.79
C TYR A 54 -19.47 -0.85 -12.79
N HIS A 55 -20.13 -1.99 -13.02
CA HIS A 55 -19.69 -2.95 -14.03
C HIS A 55 -19.79 -2.41 -15.47
N LEU A 56 -20.86 -1.68 -15.79
CA LEU A 56 -21.06 -1.13 -17.14
C LEU A 56 -20.29 0.16 -17.42
N PHE A 57 -20.10 1.02 -16.41
CA PHE A 57 -19.61 2.38 -16.58
C PHE A 57 -18.48 2.77 -15.63
N GLY A 58 -18.12 1.91 -14.67
CA GLY A 58 -17.09 2.18 -13.67
C GLY A 58 -15.68 1.81 -14.13
N GLU A 59 -15.53 0.88 -15.06
CA GLU A 59 -14.25 0.55 -15.70
C GLU A 59 -13.95 1.60 -16.78
N PRO A 60 -12.95 2.47 -16.62
CA PRO A 60 -12.50 3.31 -17.71
C PRO A 60 -11.90 2.38 -18.78
N ALA A 61 -12.19 2.62 -20.07
CA ALA A 61 -11.50 1.92 -21.14
C ALA A 61 -10.03 2.34 -21.16
N TRP A 62 -9.13 1.51 -20.64
CA TRP A 62 -7.69 1.75 -20.71
C TRP A 62 -7.22 1.24 -22.07
N ALA A 63 -6.94 2.16 -22.99
CA ALA A 63 -6.43 1.85 -24.32
C ALA A 63 -4.92 1.55 -24.33
N MET A 64 -4.36 1.03 -23.22
CA MET A 64 -2.94 0.65 -23.18
C MET A 64 -2.74 -0.69 -23.87
N THR A 65 -1.77 -0.74 -24.76
CA THR A 65 -1.29 -1.98 -25.35
C THR A 65 -0.44 -2.76 -24.32
N PRO A 66 -0.32 -4.09 -24.45
CA PRO A 66 0.58 -4.86 -23.59
C PRO A 66 2.04 -4.37 -23.61
N ALA A 67 2.47 -3.73 -24.70
CA ALA A 67 3.79 -3.12 -24.79
C ALA A 67 3.91 -1.84 -23.96
N GLU A 68 2.86 -1.03 -23.87
CA GLU A 68 2.82 0.19 -23.05
C GLU A 68 2.72 -0.12 -21.56
N GLU A 69 1.96 -1.16 -21.19
CA GLU A 69 1.87 -1.64 -19.81
C GLU A 69 3.15 -2.35 -19.36
N GLY A 70 3.83 -3.04 -20.27
CA GLY A 70 4.92 -3.94 -19.98
C GLY A 70 4.41 -5.33 -19.58
N LEU A 71 5.24 -6.34 -19.80
CA LEU A 71 4.93 -7.72 -19.41
C LEU A 71 4.81 -7.80 -17.88
N HIS A 72 3.73 -8.37 -17.37
CA HIS A 72 3.60 -8.61 -15.93
C HIS A 72 4.67 -9.57 -15.42
N ALA A 73 5.34 -9.19 -14.34
CA ALA A 73 6.27 -10.06 -13.64
C ALA A 73 5.54 -11.26 -13.03
N ILE A 74 6.16 -12.43 -13.11
CA ILE A 74 5.66 -13.63 -12.46
C ILE A 74 5.84 -13.54 -10.94
N GLN A 75 5.06 -14.30 -10.18
CA GLN A 75 5.19 -14.38 -8.73
C GLN A 75 6.33 -15.34 -8.37
N TYR A 76 7.47 -14.80 -7.95
CA TYR A 76 8.59 -15.61 -7.46
C TYR A 76 8.36 -15.97 -5.98
N PRO A 77 8.77 -17.17 -5.53
CA PRO A 77 8.54 -17.63 -4.17
C PRO A 77 9.56 -17.04 -3.18
N TRP A 78 9.49 -15.73 -2.93
CA TRP A 78 10.39 -15.06 -1.99
C TRP A 78 10.20 -15.59 -0.56
N GLU A 79 11.31 -15.90 0.13
CA GLU A 79 11.24 -16.42 1.50
C GLU A 79 10.59 -15.40 2.44
N HIS A 80 10.95 -14.12 2.30
CA HIS A 80 10.39 -13.02 3.08
C HIS A 80 8.93 -12.71 2.79
N GLU A 81 8.25 -13.32 1.81
CA GLU A 81 6.81 -13.15 1.64
C GLU A 81 6.00 -14.05 2.58
N LYS A 82 6.59 -15.17 3.03
CA LYS A 82 5.92 -16.09 3.95
C LYS A 82 5.63 -15.37 5.28
N TRP A 83 4.42 -15.54 5.81
CA TRP A 83 3.96 -14.82 7.01
C TRP A 83 4.80 -15.08 8.27
N HIS A 84 5.51 -16.21 8.32
CA HIS A 84 6.34 -16.67 9.43
C HIS A 84 7.86 -16.56 9.16
N LYS A 85 8.26 -15.95 8.05
CA LYS A 85 9.67 -15.76 7.67
C LYS A 85 10.02 -14.27 7.62
N THR A 86 11.27 -13.98 7.91
CA THR A 86 11.92 -12.65 7.87
C THR A 86 12.78 -12.54 6.61
N PHE A 87 13.51 -11.44 6.47
CA PHE A 87 14.59 -11.37 5.49
C PHE A 87 15.65 -12.46 5.76
N ASP A 88 16.31 -12.90 4.68
CA ASP A 88 17.58 -13.63 4.74
C ASP A 88 18.72 -12.61 4.83
N HIS A 89 19.25 -12.39 6.04
CA HIS A 89 20.29 -11.40 6.29
C HIS A 89 21.62 -11.68 5.55
N GLN A 90 21.90 -12.93 5.19
CA GLN A 90 23.08 -13.24 4.36
C GLN A 90 22.83 -12.81 2.91
N ALA A 91 21.63 -13.02 2.38
CA ALA A 91 21.24 -12.45 1.10
C ALA A 91 21.23 -10.91 1.11
N LEU A 92 20.82 -10.27 2.22
CA LEU A 92 20.92 -8.82 2.36
C LEU A 92 22.37 -8.33 2.32
N ARG A 93 23.31 -9.03 2.96
CA ARG A 93 24.74 -8.68 2.93
C ARG A 93 25.31 -8.79 1.51
N ARG A 94 25.06 -9.91 0.83
CA ARG A 94 25.46 -10.12 -0.57
C ARG A 94 24.80 -9.10 -1.51
N GLY A 95 23.54 -8.78 -1.28
CA GLY A 95 22.81 -7.77 -2.05
C GLY A 95 23.36 -6.36 -1.89
N PHE A 96 23.83 -6.00 -0.69
CA PHE A 96 24.54 -4.74 -0.46
C PHE A 96 25.87 -4.71 -1.24
N GLN A 97 26.61 -5.82 -1.28
CA GLN A 97 27.83 -5.94 -2.09
C GLN A 97 27.54 -5.69 -3.57
N VAL A 98 26.51 -6.35 -4.14
CA VAL A 98 26.08 -6.12 -5.53
C VAL A 98 25.68 -4.65 -5.76
N TYR A 99 24.92 -4.05 -4.83
CA TYR A 99 24.57 -2.63 -4.92
C TYR A 99 25.82 -1.75 -4.99
N ARG A 100 26.78 -1.96 -4.08
CA ARG A 100 28.01 -1.14 -3.97
C ARG A 100 28.90 -1.27 -5.21
N GLU A 101 29.08 -2.50 -5.71
CA GLU A 101 30.03 -2.78 -6.80
C GLU A 101 29.44 -2.54 -8.19
N VAL A 102 28.11 -2.65 -8.35
CA VAL A 102 27.44 -2.50 -9.65
C VAL A 102 26.60 -1.24 -9.70
N CYS A 103 25.65 -1.08 -8.78
CA CYS A 103 24.58 -0.09 -8.88
C CYS A 103 24.98 1.30 -8.39
N ALA A 104 25.85 1.41 -7.39
CA ALA A 104 26.18 2.65 -6.69
C ALA A 104 26.89 3.68 -7.59
N SER A 105 27.39 3.25 -8.75
CA SER A 105 27.96 4.12 -9.79
C SER A 105 26.92 5.00 -10.49
N CYS A 106 25.66 4.57 -10.55
CA CYS A 106 24.59 5.29 -11.23
C CYS A 106 23.35 5.53 -10.36
N HIS A 107 23.14 4.75 -9.31
CA HIS A 107 21.96 4.82 -8.45
C HIS A 107 22.27 5.29 -7.04
N SER A 108 21.58 6.36 -6.62
CA SER A 108 21.57 6.79 -5.23
C SER A 108 20.75 5.85 -4.33
N LEU A 109 21.14 5.78 -3.05
CA LEU A 109 20.39 5.14 -1.97
C LEU A 109 20.26 6.12 -0.79
N SER A 110 19.73 7.30 -1.11
CA SER A 110 19.78 8.52 -0.28
C SER A 110 19.10 8.42 1.09
N ARG A 111 18.25 7.41 1.33
CA ARG A 111 17.51 7.26 2.60
C ARG A 111 18.12 6.21 3.53
N VAL A 112 19.22 5.57 3.14
CA VAL A 112 19.88 4.52 3.92
C VAL A 112 21.19 5.04 4.51
N PRO A 113 21.26 5.29 5.84
CA PRO A 113 22.50 5.65 6.50
C PRO A 113 23.35 4.43 6.87
N TYR A 114 24.68 4.57 6.98
CA TYR A 114 25.56 3.44 7.33
C TYR A 114 25.15 2.74 8.64
N ARG A 115 24.67 3.51 9.63
CA ARG A 115 24.18 2.96 10.90
C ARG A 115 23.02 1.97 10.76
N SER A 116 22.25 1.99 9.66
CA SER A 116 21.16 1.02 9.49
C SER A 116 21.66 -0.34 9.05
N LEU A 117 22.88 -0.43 8.50
CA LEU A 117 23.52 -1.71 8.16
C LEU A 117 24.01 -2.46 9.39
N VAL A 118 24.32 -1.73 10.47
CA VAL A 118 24.85 -2.26 11.73
C VAL A 118 23.86 -3.22 12.39
N GLY A 119 24.28 -4.46 12.60
CA GLY A 119 23.45 -5.51 13.20
C GLY A 119 22.36 -6.05 12.27
N VAL A 120 22.34 -5.61 11.00
CA VAL A 120 21.48 -6.16 9.95
C VAL A 120 22.33 -6.96 8.97
N THR A 121 23.26 -6.31 8.28
CA THR A 121 24.10 -6.92 7.24
C THR A 121 25.58 -6.90 7.60
N HIS A 122 25.99 -5.94 8.43
CA HIS A 122 27.38 -5.71 8.80
C HIS A 122 27.52 -5.52 10.31
N THR A 123 28.71 -5.78 10.82
CA THR A 123 29.11 -5.37 12.18
C THR A 123 29.32 -3.87 12.26
N VAL A 124 29.52 -3.35 13.48
CA VAL A 124 29.83 -1.93 13.70
C VAL A 124 31.13 -1.53 12.99
N ASP A 125 32.17 -2.36 13.14
CA ASP A 125 33.50 -2.06 12.61
C ASP A 125 33.53 -2.14 11.07
N GLU A 126 32.84 -3.13 10.49
CA GLU A 126 32.67 -3.23 9.04
C GLU A 126 31.92 -2.01 8.48
N ALA A 127 30.75 -1.67 9.04
CA ALA A 127 29.97 -0.52 8.56
C ALA A 127 30.71 0.82 8.74
N LYS A 128 31.57 0.92 9.76
CA LYS A 128 32.42 2.07 9.99
C LYS A 128 33.52 2.17 8.93
N ALA A 129 34.21 1.06 8.63
CA ALA A 129 35.21 1.01 7.56
C ALA A 129 34.60 1.43 6.21
N LEU A 130 33.41 0.94 5.89
CA LEU A 130 32.68 1.32 4.67
C LEU A 130 32.30 2.81 4.59
N ALA A 131 32.05 3.44 5.73
CA ALA A 131 31.79 4.86 5.78
C ALA A 131 33.08 5.66 5.57
N GLU A 132 34.18 5.23 6.19
CA GLU A 132 35.49 5.89 6.12
C GLU A 132 36.13 5.84 4.72
N GLU A 133 35.71 4.91 3.86
CA GLU A 133 36.09 4.85 2.43
C GLU A 133 35.60 6.06 1.61
N ASN A 134 34.61 6.80 2.11
CA ASN A 134 33.96 7.88 1.38
C ASN A 134 34.19 9.23 2.06
N GLU A 135 34.26 10.30 1.26
CA GLU A 135 34.48 11.67 1.74
C GLU A 135 33.18 12.48 1.80
N TYR A 136 32.98 13.18 2.91
CA TYR A 136 31.81 14.03 3.17
C TYR A 136 32.23 15.44 3.53
N ASP A 137 31.32 16.39 3.37
CA ASP A 137 31.52 17.75 3.85
C ASP A 137 31.52 17.79 5.39
N SER A 138 32.52 18.49 5.94
CA SER A 138 32.60 18.82 7.36
C SER A 138 31.78 20.07 7.68
N GLU A 139 31.70 20.40 8.97
CA GLU A 139 31.27 21.73 9.39
C GLU A 139 32.33 22.77 8.97
N PRO A 140 31.93 24.01 8.65
CA PRO A 140 32.89 25.07 8.34
C PRO A 140 33.89 25.29 9.48
N ASN A 141 35.17 25.43 9.16
CA ASN A 141 36.22 25.74 10.13
C ASN A 141 36.16 27.22 10.60
N ASP A 142 37.09 27.65 11.44
CA ASP A 142 37.15 29.02 11.99
C ASP A 142 37.35 30.11 10.91
N GLN A 143 37.71 29.71 9.69
CA GLN A 143 37.86 30.57 8.51
C GLN A 143 36.62 30.53 7.59
N GLY A 144 35.60 29.73 7.93
CA GLY A 144 34.39 29.53 7.13
C GLY A 144 34.56 28.59 5.94
N GLU A 145 35.65 27.83 5.89
CA GLU A 145 35.93 26.88 4.80
C GLU A 145 35.37 25.49 5.15
N ILE A 146 34.72 24.85 4.17
CA ILE A 146 34.19 23.48 4.31
C ILE A 146 35.24 22.50 3.82
N GLU A 147 35.85 21.79 4.77
CA GLU A 147 36.81 20.73 4.48
C GLU A 147 36.11 19.38 4.28
N LYS A 148 36.78 18.45 3.59
CA LYS A 148 36.32 17.06 3.50
C LYS A 148 36.75 16.28 4.73
N ARG A 149 35.90 15.34 5.15
CA ARG A 149 36.16 14.39 6.24
C ARG A 149 35.82 12.97 5.80
N PRO A 150 36.45 11.94 6.38
CA PRO A 150 35.98 10.57 6.22
C PRO A 150 34.54 10.44 6.73
N GLY A 151 33.80 9.52 6.13
CA GLY A 151 32.44 9.20 6.56
C GLY A 151 32.39 8.58 7.95
N LYS A 152 31.24 8.74 8.59
CA LYS A 152 30.91 8.13 9.88
C LYS A 152 29.57 7.41 9.77
N LEU A 153 29.27 6.55 10.74
CA LEU A 153 28.01 5.77 10.77
C LEU A 153 26.73 6.61 10.65
N SER A 154 26.76 7.88 11.05
CA SER A 154 25.59 8.76 10.94
C SER A 154 25.32 9.26 9.52
N ASP A 155 26.30 9.18 8.62
CA ASP A 155 26.19 9.66 7.25
C ASP A 155 25.36 8.70 6.39
N TYR A 156 24.83 9.26 5.29
CA TYR A 156 24.08 8.54 4.27
C TYR A 156 25.01 8.01 3.18
N LEU A 157 24.63 6.92 2.53
CA LEU A 157 25.36 6.43 1.36
C LEU A 157 25.52 7.55 0.33
N PRO A 158 26.72 7.70 -0.27
CA PRO A 158 27.01 8.80 -1.16
C PRO A 158 26.16 8.71 -2.43
N SER A 159 25.77 9.87 -2.96
CA SER A 159 25.12 9.93 -4.27
C SER A 159 26.19 9.86 -5.38
N PRO A 160 25.99 9.08 -6.44
CA PRO A 160 26.93 9.02 -7.57
C PRO A 160 27.04 10.35 -8.33
N TYR A 161 25.98 11.16 -8.27
CA TYR A 161 25.90 12.43 -8.97
C TYR A 161 25.64 13.57 -7.99
N LYS A 162 26.19 14.74 -8.32
CA LYS A 162 26.03 15.98 -7.54
C LYS A 162 24.60 16.53 -7.59
N ASN A 163 23.92 16.33 -8.71
CA ASN A 163 22.56 16.77 -8.98
C ASN A 163 21.94 15.99 -10.15
N ASP A 164 20.64 16.20 -10.38
CA ASP A 164 19.87 15.51 -11.42
C ASP A 164 20.38 15.84 -12.82
N GLU A 165 20.87 17.07 -13.06
CA GLU A 165 21.41 17.49 -14.36
C GLU A 165 22.69 16.73 -14.70
N ALA A 166 23.59 16.54 -13.73
CA ALA A 166 24.80 15.73 -13.90
C ALA A 166 24.45 14.26 -14.18
N ALA A 167 23.43 13.72 -13.47
CA ALA A 167 22.96 12.37 -13.69
C ALA A 167 22.40 12.18 -15.12
N ARG A 168 21.57 13.13 -15.59
CA ARG A 168 21.02 13.10 -16.96
C ARG A 168 22.10 13.25 -18.01
N ALA A 169 23.06 14.16 -17.81
CA ALA A 169 24.17 14.36 -18.73
C ALA A 169 25.02 13.09 -18.88
N ALA A 170 25.24 12.35 -17.79
CA ALA A 170 26.00 11.10 -17.82
C ALA A 170 25.22 9.90 -18.41
N ASN A 171 23.89 9.97 -18.50
CA ASN A 171 23.03 8.83 -18.86
C ASN A 171 22.09 9.14 -20.05
N ASN A 172 22.59 9.81 -21.09
CA ASN A 172 21.83 10.11 -22.33
C ASN A 172 20.47 10.81 -22.08
N GLY A 173 20.41 11.70 -21.09
CA GLY A 173 19.20 12.44 -20.71
C GLY A 173 18.28 11.72 -19.73
N ALA A 174 18.47 10.42 -19.50
CA ALA A 174 17.71 9.66 -18.51
C ALA A 174 18.25 9.91 -17.10
N LEU A 175 17.36 9.97 -16.11
CA LEU A 175 17.71 10.10 -14.70
C LEU A 175 17.54 8.75 -14.02
N PRO A 176 18.63 8.11 -13.55
CA PRO A 176 18.52 6.92 -12.72
C PRO A 176 17.74 7.23 -11.44
N PRO A 177 16.66 6.48 -11.12
CA PRO A 177 15.90 6.73 -9.90
C PRO A 177 16.70 6.35 -8.64
N ASP A 178 16.45 7.08 -7.55
CA ASP A 178 16.88 6.67 -6.21
C ASP A 178 16.26 5.32 -5.85
N LEU A 179 17.09 4.37 -5.40
CA LEU A 179 16.66 3.00 -5.16
C LEU A 179 16.10 2.77 -3.75
N SER A 180 16.11 3.78 -2.86
CA SER A 180 15.79 3.58 -1.45
C SER A 180 14.38 3.02 -1.23
N LEU A 181 13.43 3.37 -2.11
CA LEU A 181 12.03 2.94 -2.01
C LEU A 181 11.55 2.24 -3.30
N ILE A 182 12.45 1.86 -4.21
CA ILE A 182 12.08 1.45 -5.57
C ILE A 182 11.17 0.22 -5.59
N VAL A 183 11.39 -0.71 -4.65
CA VAL A 183 10.56 -1.92 -4.48
C VAL A 183 9.12 -1.57 -4.10
N LYS A 184 8.90 -0.49 -3.33
CA LYS A 184 7.55 -0.01 -2.98
C LYS A 184 6.97 0.97 -3.98
N ALA A 185 7.83 1.59 -4.79
CA ALA A 185 7.46 2.60 -5.78
C ALA A 185 7.10 2.00 -7.15
N ARG A 186 7.05 0.67 -7.27
CA ARG A 186 6.71 -0.04 -8.51
C ARG A 186 5.68 -1.14 -8.22
N HIS A 187 4.71 -1.27 -9.13
CA HIS A 187 3.79 -2.40 -9.11
C HIS A 187 4.57 -3.72 -9.27
N GLY A 188 4.16 -4.77 -8.59
CA GLY A 188 4.85 -6.06 -8.57
C GLY A 188 6.05 -6.13 -7.61
N GLY A 189 6.58 -5.00 -7.12
CA GLY A 189 7.64 -4.94 -6.11
C GLY A 189 8.85 -5.79 -6.45
N CYS A 190 9.25 -6.70 -5.56
CA CYS A 190 10.41 -7.57 -5.73
C CYS A 190 10.37 -8.34 -7.06
N ASN A 191 9.18 -8.84 -7.43
CA ASN A 191 9.00 -9.59 -8.68
C ASN A 191 9.32 -8.73 -9.90
N TYR A 192 8.85 -7.47 -9.91
CA TYR A 192 9.12 -6.55 -11.01
C TYR A 192 10.61 -6.25 -11.16
N ILE A 193 11.29 -5.91 -10.06
CA ILE A 193 12.72 -5.56 -10.12
C ILE A 193 13.57 -6.77 -10.52
N TYR A 194 13.26 -7.96 -9.99
CA TYR A 194 13.95 -9.19 -10.40
C TYR A 194 13.75 -9.49 -11.89
N SER A 195 12.49 -9.51 -12.35
CA SER A 195 12.17 -9.74 -13.76
C SER A 195 12.80 -8.68 -14.67
N LEU A 196 12.85 -7.42 -14.24
CA LEU A 196 13.51 -6.35 -14.99
C LEU A 196 15.01 -6.65 -15.16
N LEU A 197 15.71 -6.96 -14.07
CA LEU A 197 17.15 -7.22 -14.08
C LEU A 197 17.53 -8.46 -14.91
N THR A 198 16.74 -9.53 -14.84
CA THR A 198 17.00 -10.78 -15.56
C THR A 198 16.28 -10.87 -16.91
N GLY A 199 15.56 -9.82 -17.32
CA GLY A 199 14.62 -9.85 -18.44
C GLY A 199 15.15 -9.29 -19.75
N TYR A 200 16.41 -8.85 -19.80
CA TYR A 200 17.04 -8.35 -21.02
C TYR A 200 17.32 -9.49 -22.00
N PRO A 201 16.64 -9.56 -23.16
CA PRO A 201 17.02 -10.50 -24.20
C PRO A 201 18.30 -10.02 -24.90
N ASP A 202 19.01 -10.96 -25.55
CA ASP A 202 20.22 -10.62 -26.30
C ASP A 202 19.90 -9.76 -27.54
N GLU A 203 18.75 -10.00 -28.18
CA GLU A 203 18.25 -9.19 -29.29
C GLU A 203 16.76 -8.85 -29.11
N PRO A 204 16.31 -7.65 -29.54
CA PRO A 204 14.89 -7.31 -29.55
C PRO A 204 14.07 -8.24 -30.46
N PRO A 205 12.80 -8.53 -30.14
CA PRO A 205 11.93 -9.31 -31.01
C PRO A 205 11.79 -8.70 -32.41
N ALA A 206 11.65 -9.56 -33.42
CA ALA A 206 11.51 -9.15 -34.81
C ALA A 206 10.36 -8.13 -34.99
N GLY A 207 10.66 -6.99 -35.61
CA GLY A 207 9.69 -5.92 -35.87
C GLY A 207 9.66 -4.80 -34.82
N VAL A 208 10.32 -4.97 -33.67
CA VAL A 208 10.46 -3.91 -32.66
C VAL A 208 11.65 -3.02 -33.01
N LYS A 209 11.42 -1.72 -33.18
CA LYS A 209 12.48 -0.72 -33.34
C LYS A 209 12.68 0.01 -32.02
N VAL A 210 13.79 -0.27 -31.35
CA VAL A 210 14.18 0.43 -30.12
C VAL A 210 14.78 1.78 -30.51
N PRO A 211 14.33 2.91 -29.93
CA PRO A 211 14.95 4.20 -30.16
C PRO A 211 16.45 4.19 -29.81
N GLU A 212 17.24 5.01 -30.51
CA GLU A 212 18.67 5.12 -30.26
C GLU A 212 18.94 5.53 -28.79
N GLY A 213 19.88 4.85 -28.14
CA GLY A 213 20.21 5.06 -26.73
C GLY A 213 19.32 4.32 -25.72
N LEU A 214 18.28 3.62 -26.17
CA LEU A 214 17.48 2.72 -25.32
C LEU A 214 17.80 1.25 -25.59
N ASN A 215 17.53 0.40 -24.60
CA ASN A 215 17.62 -1.05 -24.67
C ASN A 215 16.22 -1.65 -24.61
N PHE A 216 16.03 -2.83 -25.19
CA PHE A 216 14.76 -3.55 -25.08
C PHE A 216 14.68 -4.33 -23.76
N ASN A 217 13.58 -4.16 -23.03
CA ASN A 217 13.23 -5.01 -21.91
C ASN A 217 11.69 -5.18 -21.87
N PRO A 218 11.16 -6.39 -21.99
CA PRO A 218 9.72 -6.62 -22.07
C PRO A 218 8.97 -6.24 -20.80
N TYR A 219 9.63 -6.25 -19.63
CA TYR A 219 9.00 -5.89 -18.35
C TYR A 219 8.92 -4.38 -18.13
N PHE A 220 9.70 -3.57 -18.86
CA PHE A 220 9.65 -2.13 -18.71
C PHE A 220 8.42 -1.56 -19.47
N PRO A 221 7.62 -0.67 -18.87
CA PRO A 221 6.50 -0.02 -19.57
C PRO A 221 6.99 0.72 -20.82
N GLY A 222 6.40 0.41 -21.99
CA GLY A 222 6.86 0.92 -23.29
C GLY A 222 8.02 0.13 -23.91
N THR A 223 8.53 -0.90 -23.23
CA THR A 223 9.62 -1.83 -23.62
C THR A 223 11.01 -1.23 -23.89
N GLY A 224 11.12 0.08 -24.10
CA GLY A 224 12.40 0.78 -24.26
C GLY A 224 12.89 1.37 -22.95
N ILE A 225 14.01 0.89 -22.42
CA ILE A 225 14.62 1.34 -21.17
C ILE A 225 16.01 1.94 -21.40
N ALA A 226 16.32 3.07 -20.77
CA ALA A 226 17.64 3.73 -20.87
C ALA A 226 18.75 3.04 -20.05
N MET A 227 18.42 1.97 -19.33
CA MET A 227 19.36 1.19 -18.52
C MET A 227 19.91 0.04 -19.36
N ALA A 228 21.23 -0.11 -19.38
CA ALA A 228 21.92 -1.27 -19.98
C ALA A 228 21.71 -2.54 -19.15
N ARG A 229 21.98 -3.71 -19.74
CA ARG A 229 22.12 -4.93 -18.97
C ARG A 229 23.39 -4.82 -18.13
N VAL A 230 23.25 -4.76 -16.82
CA VAL A 230 24.38 -4.56 -15.88
C VAL A 230 24.76 -5.82 -15.09
N LEU A 231 23.95 -6.89 -15.16
CA LEU A 231 24.24 -8.15 -14.51
C LEU A 231 24.62 -9.21 -15.56
N TYR A 232 25.80 -9.77 -15.35
CA TYR A 232 26.38 -10.88 -16.11
C TYR A 232 26.93 -11.91 -15.12
N ASN A 233 27.06 -13.17 -15.52
CA ASN A 233 27.57 -14.20 -14.61
C ASN A 233 29.00 -13.86 -14.15
N ASP A 234 29.24 -14.08 -12.86
CA ASP A 234 30.53 -13.94 -12.19
C ASP A 234 31.10 -12.50 -12.24
N LEU A 235 30.20 -11.50 -12.27
CA LEU A 235 30.58 -10.08 -12.25
C LEU A 235 31.14 -9.63 -10.89
N VAL A 236 30.69 -10.25 -9.80
CA VAL A 236 31.17 -10.01 -8.43
C VAL A 236 31.62 -11.32 -7.81
N GLU A 237 32.59 -11.26 -6.91
CA GLU A 237 33.01 -12.41 -6.11
C GLU A 237 32.45 -12.26 -4.69
N TYR A 238 31.52 -13.13 -4.31
CA TYR A 238 30.92 -13.08 -2.97
C TYR A 238 31.90 -13.53 -1.89
N GLU A 239 31.88 -12.82 -0.75
CA GLU A 239 32.71 -13.15 0.43
C GLU A 239 32.49 -14.58 0.96
N ASP A 240 31.29 -15.14 0.75
CA ASP A 240 30.91 -16.48 1.22
C ASP A 240 31.02 -17.57 0.14
N GLU A 241 31.67 -17.26 -0.99
CA GLU A 241 31.88 -18.17 -2.12
C GLU A 241 30.58 -18.67 -2.80
N THR A 242 29.43 -18.01 -2.56
CA THR A 242 28.21 -18.31 -3.29
C THR A 242 28.44 -18.08 -4.81
N PRO A 243 27.95 -18.97 -5.70
CA PRO A 243 28.08 -18.75 -7.14
C PRO A 243 27.37 -17.47 -7.60
N ALA A 244 28.13 -16.51 -8.10
CA ALA A 244 27.65 -15.18 -8.49
C ALA A 244 27.01 -15.18 -9.89
N THR A 245 26.03 -16.06 -10.11
CA THR A 245 25.24 -16.06 -11.35
C THR A 245 24.37 -14.81 -11.44
N THR A 246 23.98 -14.42 -12.65
CA THR A 246 23.12 -13.25 -12.93
C THR A 246 21.84 -13.26 -12.10
N SER A 247 21.16 -14.42 -12.03
CA SER A 247 19.93 -14.59 -11.25
C SER A 247 20.19 -14.55 -9.74
N GLN A 248 21.31 -15.08 -9.28
CA GLN A 248 21.67 -15.04 -7.86
C GLN A 248 21.93 -13.59 -7.42
N MET A 249 22.74 -12.83 -8.16
CA MET A 249 22.95 -11.40 -7.89
C MET A 249 21.65 -10.59 -7.94
N ALA A 250 20.79 -10.86 -8.93
CA ALA A 250 19.50 -10.20 -9.03
C ALA A 250 18.60 -10.51 -7.81
N LYS A 251 18.60 -11.76 -7.33
CA LYS A 251 17.87 -12.15 -6.11
C LYS A 251 18.39 -11.39 -4.89
N ASP A 252 19.70 -11.35 -4.71
CA ASP A 252 20.31 -10.75 -3.52
C ASP A 252 20.13 -9.23 -3.48
N VAL A 253 20.37 -8.55 -4.61
CA VAL A 253 20.17 -7.09 -4.67
C VAL A 253 18.70 -6.72 -4.49
N VAL A 254 17.76 -7.52 -5.00
CA VAL A 254 16.31 -7.28 -4.79
C VAL A 254 15.93 -7.49 -3.33
N GLU A 255 16.45 -8.52 -2.67
CA GLU A 255 16.26 -8.73 -1.23
C GLU A 255 16.77 -7.52 -0.43
N PHE A 256 17.98 -7.04 -0.75
CA PHE A 256 18.58 -5.85 -0.15
C PHE A 256 17.75 -4.58 -0.39
N LEU A 257 17.26 -4.36 -1.61
CA LEU A 257 16.41 -3.21 -1.94
C LEU A 257 15.04 -3.30 -1.26
N ASN A 258 14.53 -4.50 -1.00
CA ASN A 258 13.31 -4.67 -0.22
C ASN A 258 13.54 -4.29 1.25
N TRP A 259 14.67 -4.70 1.83
CA TRP A 259 15.07 -4.24 3.16
C TRP A 259 15.29 -2.73 3.21
N ALA A 260 15.93 -2.13 2.20
CA ALA A 260 16.13 -0.69 2.13
C ALA A 260 14.79 0.07 2.15
N ALA A 261 13.76 -0.49 1.51
CA ALA A 261 12.42 0.08 1.45
C ALA A 261 11.55 -0.22 2.69
N GLU A 262 11.77 -1.34 3.37
CA GLU A 262 11.05 -1.79 4.58
C GLU A 262 11.98 -2.34 5.67
N PRO A 263 12.85 -1.49 6.25
CA PRO A 263 13.80 -1.94 7.28
C PRO A 263 13.10 -2.45 8.55
N GLU A 264 11.82 -2.10 8.74
CA GLU A 264 11.02 -2.54 9.86
C GLU A 264 10.36 -3.92 9.69
N MET A 265 10.44 -4.57 8.52
CA MET A 265 9.64 -5.77 8.20
C MET A 265 9.79 -6.90 9.23
N ASP A 266 11.01 -7.20 9.67
CA ASP A 266 11.24 -8.32 10.61
C ASP A 266 10.59 -8.05 11.97
N VAL A 267 10.73 -6.82 12.47
CA VAL A 267 10.07 -6.37 13.70
C VAL A 267 8.56 -6.30 13.51
N ARG A 268 8.09 -5.78 12.37
CA ARG A 268 6.67 -5.66 12.03
C ARG A 268 5.98 -7.02 11.99
N LYS A 269 6.59 -8.04 11.37
CA LYS A 269 6.06 -9.41 11.36
C LYS A 269 6.08 -10.04 12.76
N LYS A 270 7.18 -9.92 13.48
CA LYS A 270 7.29 -10.40 14.88
C LYS A 270 6.22 -9.78 15.77
N MET A 271 6.00 -8.47 15.66
CA MET A 271 4.95 -7.76 16.40
C MET A 271 3.55 -8.14 15.91
N GLY A 272 3.36 -8.31 14.60
CA GLY A 272 2.11 -8.78 14.00
C GLY A 272 1.65 -10.12 14.57
N VAL A 273 2.55 -11.10 14.68
CA VAL A 273 2.24 -12.41 15.30
C VAL A 273 1.80 -12.23 16.77
N LYS A 274 2.50 -11.40 17.55
CA LYS A 274 2.10 -11.11 18.94
C LYS A 274 0.71 -10.48 19.02
N VAL A 275 0.43 -9.50 18.16
CA VAL A 275 -0.87 -8.81 18.11
C VAL A 275 -1.99 -9.77 17.72
N ILE A 276 -1.79 -10.62 16.71
CA ILE A 276 -2.77 -11.62 16.28
C ILE A 276 -3.08 -12.60 17.41
N LEU A 277 -2.06 -13.09 18.14
CA LEU A 277 -2.24 -14.01 19.25
C LEU A 277 -3.06 -13.36 20.37
N ILE A 278 -2.65 -12.18 20.85
CA ILE A 278 -3.33 -11.48 21.95
C ILE A 278 -4.77 -11.12 21.56
N THR A 279 -4.96 -10.60 20.34
CA THR A 279 -6.28 -10.21 19.85
C THR A 279 -7.19 -11.43 19.69
N SER A 280 -6.68 -12.57 19.25
CA SER A 280 -7.46 -13.81 19.14
C SER A 280 -7.98 -14.27 20.51
N VAL A 281 -7.13 -14.21 21.54
CA VAL A 281 -7.54 -14.56 22.92
C VAL A 281 -8.58 -13.58 23.45
N LEU A 282 -8.33 -12.27 23.31
CA LEU A 282 -9.27 -11.24 23.75
C LEU A 282 -10.60 -11.32 23.01
N PHE A 283 -10.58 -11.62 21.71
CA PHE A 283 -11.77 -11.83 20.91
C PHE A 283 -12.58 -13.04 21.41
N ALA A 284 -11.93 -14.18 21.65
CA ALA A 284 -12.59 -15.37 22.19
C ALA A 284 -13.22 -15.10 23.57
N LEU A 285 -12.51 -14.41 24.46
CA LEU A 285 -13.03 -14.00 25.76
C LEU A 285 -14.21 -13.03 25.62
N SER A 286 -14.12 -12.05 24.73
CA SER A 286 -15.20 -11.10 24.45
C SER A 286 -16.47 -11.81 23.95
N VAL A 287 -16.32 -12.75 23.01
CA VAL A 287 -17.43 -13.58 22.51
C VAL A 287 -18.05 -14.40 23.64
N TRP A 288 -17.22 -14.99 24.51
CA TRP A 288 -17.70 -15.74 25.67
C TRP A 288 -18.49 -14.84 26.65
N VAL A 289 -17.94 -13.69 27.04
CA VAL A 289 -18.61 -12.72 27.92
C VAL A 289 -19.92 -12.23 27.30
N LYS A 290 -19.93 -11.94 25.99
CA LYS A 290 -21.13 -11.55 25.26
C LYS A 290 -22.18 -12.65 25.32
N ARG A 291 -21.82 -13.92 25.09
CA ARG A 291 -22.79 -15.04 25.18
C ARG A 291 -23.30 -15.21 26.61
N TYR A 292 -22.44 -15.12 27.61
CA TYR A 292 -22.80 -15.21 29.02
C TYR A 292 -23.80 -14.12 29.42
N LYS A 293 -23.49 -12.84 29.14
CA LYS A 293 -24.37 -11.70 29.50
C LYS A 293 -25.68 -11.68 28.73
N TRP A 294 -25.70 -12.13 27.49
CA TRP A 294 -26.91 -12.19 26.67
C TRP A 294 -27.76 -13.44 26.88
N ALA A 295 -27.27 -14.44 27.62
CA ALA A 295 -28.00 -15.69 27.84
C ALA A 295 -29.42 -15.46 28.38
N PRO A 296 -29.66 -14.64 29.42
CA PRO A 296 -31.02 -14.44 29.96
C PRO A 296 -31.99 -13.82 28.96
N ILE A 297 -31.54 -12.90 28.11
CA ILE A 297 -32.37 -12.27 27.08
C ILE A 297 -32.67 -13.27 25.96
N LYS A 298 -31.69 -14.10 25.59
CA LYS A 298 -31.84 -15.07 24.51
C LYS A 298 -32.67 -16.30 24.92
N THR A 299 -32.67 -16.68 26.19
CA THR A 299 -33.44 -17.82 26.70
C THR A 299 -34.79 -17.43 27.33
N ARG A 300 -35.16 -16.14 27.32
CA ARG A 300 -36.44 -15.69 27.89
C ARG A 300 -37.62 -16.33 27.16
N LYS A 301 -38.59 -16.83 27.93
CA LYS A 301 -39.89 -17.28 27.42
C LYS A 301 -40.93 -16.20 27.77
N ILE A 302 -41.64 -15.70 26.76
CA ILE A 302 -42.66 -14.66 26.96
C ILE A 302 -44.03 -15.35 26.90
N VAL A 303 -44.83 -15.18 27.95
CA VAL A 303 -46.22 -15.63 27.99
C VAL A 303 -47.10 -14.40 27.90
N TYR A 304 -48.00 -14.37 26.91
CA TYR A 304 -49.01 -13.32 26.78
C TYR A 304 -50.34 -13.83 27.35
N ALA A 305 -50.76 -13.27 28.47
CA ALA A 305 -52.09 -13.48 29.04
C ALA A 305 -52.96 -12.27 28.67
N PRO A 306 -53.89 -12.38 27.70
CA PRO A 306 -54.74 -11.25 27.33
C PRO A 306 -55.63 -10.84 28.51
N PRO A 307 -55.86 -9.52 28.70
CA PRO A 307 -56.74 -9.05 29.77
C PRO A 307 -58.18 -9.53 29.52
N LYS A 308 -58.90 -9.87 30.60
CA LYS A 308 -60.33 -10.17 30.53
C LYS A 308 -61.10 -8.88 30.20
N ILE A 309 -61.67 -8.80 29.01
CA ILE A 309 -62.60 -7.73 28.65
C ILE A 309 -63.92 -8.08 29.32
N ASN A 310 -64.25 -7.41 30.43
CA ASN A 310 -65.60 -7.45 31.00
C ASN A 310 -66.54 -6.63 30.10
N GLY A 311 -66.94 -7.19 28.97
CA GLY A 311 -68.14 -6.74 28.28
C GLY A 311 -69.36 -7.16 29.09
N PRO A 312 -70.43 -6.36 29.15
CA PRO A 312 -71.65 -6.76 29.85
C PRO A 312 -72.13 -8.08 29.25
N SER A 313 -72.35 -9.07 30.11
CA SER A 313 -73.11 -10.29 29.80
C SER A 313 -74.58 -9.92 29.58
N GLY A 314 -74.86 -9.21 28.49
CA GLY A 314 -76.18 -9.00 27.95
C GLY A 314 -76.52 -10.18 27.06
N GLY A 315 -77.32 -11.11 27.59
CA GLY A 315 -77.80 -12.24 26.82
C GLY A 315 -78.57 -11.79 25.58
N PHE A 316 -78.19 -12.34 24.43
CA PHE A 316 -79.15 -12.60 23.37
C PHE A 316 -79.49 -14.09 23.46
N ARG A 317 -80.62 -14.39 24.09
CA ARG A 317 -81.40 -15.60 23.77
C ARG A 317 -82.00 -15.36 22.38
N HIS A 318 -81.94 -16.41 21.56
CA HIS A 318 -82.68 -16.69 20.31
C HIS A 318 -83.31 -15.52 19.55
#